data_AF-A0A7V3I668-F1
#
_entry.id   AF-A0A7V3I668-F1
#
_cell.length_a   1.000
_cell.length_b   1.000
_cell.length_c   1.000
_cell.angle_alpha   90.00
_cell.angle_beta   90.00
_cell.angle_gamma   90.00
#
_symmetry.space_group_name_H-M   'P 1'
#
loop_
_entity.id
_entity.type
_entity.pdbx_description
1 polymer ?
#
loop_
_entity_poly.entity_id
_entity_poly.type
_entity_poly.pdbx_seq_one_letter_code
_entity_poly.pdbx_strand_id
1 'polypeptide(L)'
;MRFRSLKIENFKAVRLFEVEDLTNFILIAGPNGCGKSCVLDAIRLLKSVYGGYQANEWMQWFGEFQIDLNDREQVTRLFRDPARAIKMCATIELDQSEKDYLASNAERVVEPMVWAAITGQPIDSVNFSTTAIATQYRQHGDLATQRRKTSPLLLRTYGQP
;
A
#
# COMPACT_ATOMS: atom_id res chain seq x y z
N MET A 1 -8.27 -10.22 5.62
CA MET A 1 -7.40 -10.00 4.45
C MET A 1 -6.21 -10.91 4.61
N ARG A 2 -5.75 -11.56 3.56
CA ARG A 2 -4.56 -12.44 3.60
C ARG A 2 -3.73 -12.32 2.33
N PHE A 3 -2.44 -12.60 2.42
CA PHE A 3 -1.61 -12.84 1.24
C PHE A 3 -1.94 -14.21 0.65
N ARG A 4 -2.14 -14.26 -0.67
CA ARG A 4 -2.26 -15.51 -1.43
C ARG A 4 -0.92 -15.88 -2.08
N SER A 5 -0.18 -14.90 -2.57
CA SER A 5 1.16 -15.09 -3.11
C SER A 5 2.05 -13.89 -2.80
N LEU A 6 3.35 -14.14 -2.74
CA LEU A 6 4.39 -13.13 -2.57
C LEU A 6 5.59 -13.49 -3.43
N LYS A 7 6.05 -12.53 -4.23
CA LYS A 7 7.25 -12.63 -5.05
C LYS A 7 8.16 -11.44 -4.79
N ILE A 8 9.43 -11.71 -4.49
CA ILE A 8 10.48 -10.72 -4.29
C ILE A 8 11.67 -11.11 -5.16
N GLU A 9 12.09 -10.22 -6.04
CA GLU A 9 13.24 -10.40 -6.91
C GLU A 9 14.25 -9.28 -6.69
N ASN A 10 15.53 -9.66 -6.69
CA ASN A 10 16.66 -8.75 -6.74
C ASN A 10 16.81 -7.76 -5.56
N PHE A 11 16.41 -8.15 -4.36
CA PHE A 11 16.35 -7.26 -3.18
C PHE A 11 17.30 -7.70 -2.06
N LYS A 12 18.27 -6.85 -1.69
CA LYS A 12 19.28 -7.11 -0.65
C LYS A 12 19.95 -8.49 -0.85
N ALA A 13 19.78 -9.42 0.10
CA ALA A 13 20.30 -10.79 0.02
C ALA A 13 19.44 -11.73 -0.85
N VAL A 14 18.24 -11.31 -1.26
CA VAL A 14 17.26 -12.13 -1.98
C VAL A 14 17.47 -11.99 -3.48
N ARG A 15 17.89 -13.08 -4.14
CA ARG A 15 17.87 -13.17 -5.61
C ARG A 15 16.44 -13.35 -6.13
N LEU A 16 15.75 -14.34 -5.56
CA LEU A 16 14.37 -14.69 -5.81
C LEU A 16 13.81 -15.32 -4.54
N PHE A 17 12.66 -14.82 -4.09
CA PHE A 17 11.79 -15.46 -3.13
C PHE A 17 10.41 -15.49 -3.75
N GLU A 18 9.81 -16.66 -3.84
CA GLU A 18 8.50 -16.85 -4.44
C GLU A 18 7.75 -17.90 -3.65
N VAL A 19 6.54 -17.55 -3.25
CA VAL A 19 5.64 -18.43 -2.53
C VAL A 19 4.22 -18.18 -3.01
N GLU A 20 3.52 -19.27 -3.29
CA GLU A 20 2.15 -19.31 -3.74
C GLU A 20 1.29 -20.08 -2.73
N ASP A 21 -0.03 -19.94 -2.88
CA ASP A 21 -1.04 -20.61 -2.04
C ASP A 21 -0.77 -20.51 -0.54
N LEU A 22 -0.37 -19.31 -0.10
CA LEU A 22 -0.11 -19.01 1.30
C LEU A 22 -1.35 -19.26 2.18
N THR A 23 -1.15 -19.96 3.30
CA THR A 23 -2.18 -20.20 4.31
C THR A 23 -2.08 -19.20 5.46
N ASN A 24 -2.94 -19.35 6.47
CA ASN A 24 -2.93 -18.49 7.65
C ASN A 24 -1.69 -18.66 8.55
N PHE A 25 -0.93 -19.73 8.36
CA PHE A 25 0.30 -19.99 9.12
C PHE A 25 1.48 -20.19 8.18
N ILE A 26 2.51 -19.37 8.35
CA ILE A 26 3.70 -19.36 7.50
C ILE A 26 4.92 -19.38 8.39
N LEU A 27 5.82 -20.33 8.16
CA LEU A 27 7.12 -20.39 8.82
C LEU A 27 8.23 -20.13 7.81
N ILE A 28 9.01 -19.06 8.04
CA ILE A 28 10.23 -18.78 7.28
C ILE A 28 11.42 -19.21 8.14
N ALA A 29 12.01 -20.36 7.82
CA ALA A 29 13.15 -20.93 8.54
C ALA A 29 14.39 -21.07 7.64
N GLY A 30 15.58 -21.04 8.25
CA GLY A 30 16.85 -21.20 7.55
C GLY A 30 18.03 -20.65 8.34
N PRO A 31 19.29 -20.89 7.91
CA PRO A 31 20.50 -20.43 8.60
C PRO A 31 20.58 -18.91 8.75
N ASN A 32 21.41 -18.42 9.68
CA ASN A 32 21.66 -16.99 9.82
C ASN A 32 22.26 -16.41 8.53
N GLY A 33 21.86 -15.19 8.17
CA GLY A 33 22.34 -14.52 6.95
C GLY A 33 21.72 -15.00 5.63
N CYS A 34 20.82 -16.01 5.62
CA CYS A 34 20.21 -16.49 4.36
C CYS A 34 19.14 -15.57 3.74
N GLY A 35 18.86 -14.41 4.35
CA GLY A 35 17.92 -13.42 3.80
C GLY A 35 16.50 -13.45 4.38
N LYS A 36 16.24 -14.19 5.47
CA LYS A 36 14.92 -14.20 6.16
C LYS A 36 14.43 -12.79 6.50
N SER A 37 15.28 -11.99 7.14
CA SER A 37 14.94 -10.60 7.48
C SER A 37 14.75 -9.74 6.23
N CYS A 38 15.49 -9.99 5.14
CA CYS A 38 15.30 -9.28 3.88
C CYS A 38 13.92 -9.54 3.26
N VAL A 39 13.36 -10.74 3.41
CA VAL A 39 11.98 -11.02 2.99
C VAL A 39 10.98 -10.20 3.81
N LEU A 40 11.15 -10.14 5.13
CA LEU A 40 10.29 -9.31 6.00
C LEU A 40 10.43 -7.82 5.70
N ASP A 41 11.65 -7.34 5.44
CA ASP A 41 11.93 -5.96 5.04
C ASP A 41 11.21 -5.59 3.74
N ALA A 42 11.21 -6.50 2.76
CA ALA A 42 10.50 -6.32 1.49
C ALA A 42 8.98 -6.25 1.69
N ILE A 43 8.41 -7.09 2.58
CA ILE A 43 6.99 -7.03 2.93
C ILE A 43 6.65 -5.69 3.59
N ARG A 44 7.49 -5.20 4.51
CA ARG A 44 7.32 -3.88 5.15
C ARG A 44 7.37 -2.75 4.14
N LEU A 45 8.30 -2.79 3.19
CA LEU A 45 8.40 -1.81 2.12
C LEU A 45 7.19 -1.85 1.19
N LEU A 46 6.75 -3.05 0.79
CA LEU A 46 5.55 -3.21 -0.04
C LEU A 46 4.31 -2.62 0.65
N LYS A 47 4.13 -2.92 1.93
CA LYS A 47 3.04 -2.38 2.75
C LYS A 47 3.12 -0.86 2.87
N SER A 48 4.30 -0.27 3.08
CA SER A 48 4.44 1.18 3.24
C SER A 48 4.16 1.97 1.96
N VAL A 49 4.30 1.33 0.78
CA VAL A 49 3.94 1.91 -0.52
C VAL A 49 2.44 1.84 -0.79
N TYR A 50 1.77 0.73 -0.49
CA TYR A 50 0.36 0.51 -0.87
C TYR A 50 -0.67 0.79 0.23
N GLY A 51 -0.27 0.75 1.50
CA GLY A 51 -1.20 0.79 2.63
C GLY A 51 -0.53 1.32 3.89
N GLY A 52 0.28 2.36 3.75
CA GLY A 52 0.89 3.03 4.89
C GLY A 52 -0.16 3.62 5.84
N TYR A 53 0.11 3.61 7.14
CA TYR A 53 -0.74 4.27 8.15
C TYR A 53 -0.56 5.79 8.15
N GLN A 54 0.54 6.25 7.60
CA GLN A 54 0.91 7.66 7.51
C GLN A 54 1.32 7.96 6.07
N ALA A 55 1.06 9.20 5.64
CA ALA A 55 1.62 9.72 4.40
C ALA A 55 3.15 9.51 4.35
N ASN A 56 3.64 9.00 3.22
CA ASN A 56 5.07 8.76 2.96
C ASN A 56 5.77 7.78 3.94
N GLU A 57 5.06 6.79 4.50
CA GLU A 57 5.66 5.72 5.33
C GLU A 57 6.84 5.01 4.64
N TRP A 58 6.81 4.92 3.31
CA TRP A 58 7.91 4.37 2.53
C TRP A 58 9.22 5.16 2.69
N MET A 59 9.17 6.49 2.86
CA MET A 59 10.36 7.31 3.13
C MET A 59 10.92 7.02 4.52
N GLN A 60 10.04 6.80 5.50
CA GLN A 60 10.44 6.42 6.85
C GLN A 60 11.18 5.08 6.85
N TRP A 61 10.70 4.11 6.05
CA TRP A 61 11.39 2.83 5.86
C TRP A 61 12.84 3.03 5.41
N PHE A 62 13.10 3.89 4.41
CA PHE A 62 14.48 4.18 3.98
C PHE A 62 15.32 4.80 5.11
N GLY A 63 14.72 5.69 5.90
CA GLY A 63 15.35 6.29 7.07
C GLY A 63 15.74 5.26 8.15
N GLU A 64 14.91 4.25 8.42
CA GLU A 64 15.22 3.17 9.36
C GLU A 64 16.45 2.36 8.94
N PHE A 65 16.65 2.17 7.64
CA PHE A 65 17.83 1.48 7.09
C PHE A 65 19.01 2.43 6.85
N GLN A 66 18.90 3.71 7.25
CA GLN A 66 19.89 4.75 7.02
C GLN A 66 20.29 4.85 5.54
N ILE A 67 19.29 4.78 4.65
CA ILE A 67 19.49 4.90 3.21
C ILE A 67 19.07 6.31 2.79
N ASP A 68 20.05 7.12 2.41
CA ASP A 68 19.79 8.39 1.73
C ASP A 68 19.43 8.12 0.26
N LEU A 69 18.23 8.52 -0.15
CA LEU A 69 17.75 8.39 -1.51
C LEU A 69 18.49 9.30 -2.51
N ASN A 70 19.18 10.34 -2.01
CA ASN A 70 20.04 11.19 -2.82
C ASN A 70 21.43 10.59 -3.05
N ASP A 71 21.82 9.58 -2.26
CA ASP A 71 23.07 8.86 -2.40
C ASP A 71 22.87 7.58 -3.22
N ARG A 72 23.31 7.64 -4.49
CA ARG A 72 23.22 6.53 -5.42
C ARG A 72 23.92 5.27 -4.91
N GLU A 73 25.01 5.38 -4.16
CA GLU A 73 25.73 4.22 -3.65
C GLU A 73 24.88 3.45 -2.64
N GLN A 74 24.23 4.17 -1.72
CA GLN A 74 23.36 3.59 -0.70
C GLN A 74 22.12 2.94 -1.32
N VAL A 75 21.50 3.59 -2.30
CA VAL A 75 20.38 3.02 -3.05
C VAL A 75 20.80 1.74 -3.78
N THR A 76 22.02 1.72 -4.35
CA THR A 76 22.55 0.55 -5.06
C THR A 76 22.69 -0.67 -4.14
N ARG A 77 22.91 -0.49 -2.82
CA ARG A 77 23.00 -1.59 -1.84
C ARG A 77 21.69 -2.37 -1.66
N LEU A 78 20.56 -1.82 -2.11
CA LEU A 78 19.27 -2.52 -2.11
C LEU A 78 19.17 -3.55 -3.22
N PHE A 79 19.97 -3.42 -4.28
CA PHE A 79 19.95 -4.31 -5.42
C PHE A 79 20.88 -5.49 -5.15
N ARG A 80 20.37 -6.71 -5.31
CA ARG A 80 21.24 -7.90 -5.29
C ARG A 80 22.18 -7.90 -6.49
N ASP A 81 21.65 -7.50 -7.64
CA ASP A 81 22.31 -7.28 -8.91
C ASP A 81 21.98 -5.86 -9.40
N PRO A 82 22.97 -4.93 -9.44
CA PRO A 82 22.76 -3.55 -9.87
C PRO A 82 22.24 -3.39 -11.30
N ALA A 83 22.40 -4.40 -12.16
CA ALA A 83 21.94 -4.36 -13.54
C ALA A 83 20.45 -4.73 -13.70
N ARG A 84 19.80 -5.20 -12.64
CA ARG A 84 18.40 -5.66 -12.67
C ARG A 84 17.53 -4.78 -11.80
N ALA A 85 16.25 -4.64 -12.16
CA ALA A 85 15.28 -3.97 -11.30
C ALA A 85 14.89 -4.83 -10.10
N ILE A 86 14.61 -4.21 -8.96
CA ILE A 86 13.89 -4.84 -7.85
C ILE A 86 12.44 -5.04 -8.28
N LYS A 87 11.87 -6.22 -8.01
CA LYS A 87 10.44 -6.48 -8.20
C LYS A 87 9.86 -7.06 -6.92
N MET A 88 8.76 -6.49 -6.46
CA MET A 88 8.00 -6.98 -5.32
C MET A 88 6.54 -7.03 -5.72
N CYS A 89 5.94 -8.22 -5.71
CA CYS A 89 4.55 -8.43 -6.10
C CYS A 89 3.87 -9.27 -5.04
N ALA A 90 2.64 -8.92 -4.71
CA ALA A 90 1.83 -9.71 -3.82
C ALA A 90 0.39 -9.76 -4.32
N THR A 91 -0.23 -10.93 -4.18
CA THR A 91 -1.68 -11.08 -4.36
C THR A 91 -2.32 -11.11 -2.99
N ILE A 92 -3.28 -10.23 -2.77
CA ILE A 92 -4.03 -10.15 -1.52
C ILE A 92 -5.47 -10.58 -1.80
N GLU A 93 -6.02 -11.36 -0.89
CA GLU A 93 -7.41 -11.77 -0.90
C GLU A 93 -8.13 -11.18 0.32
N LEU A 94 -9.28 -10.56 0.06
CA LEU A 94 -10.21 -10.11 1.10
C LEU A 94 -11.13 -11.26 1.51
N ASP A 95 -11.34 -11.37 2.81
CA ASP A 95 -12.35 -12.29 3.37
C ASP A 95 -13.77 -11.79 3.05
N GLN A 96 -14.76 -12.67 3.14
CA GLN A 96 -16.15 -12.30 2.87
C GLN A 96 -16.64 -11.19 3.79
N SER A 97 -16.29 -11.25 5.09
CA SER A 97 -16.65 -10.23 6.07
C SER A 97 -16.13 -8.82 5.69
N GLU A 98 -14.93 -8.73 5.11
CA GLU A 98 -14.35 -7.48 4.64
C GLU A 98 -15.05 -6.96 3.38
N LYS A 99 -15.37 -7.86 2.44
CA LYS A 99 -16.14 -7.51 1.24
C LYS A 99 -17.52 -6.97 1.61
N ASP A 100 -18.21 -7.62 2.53
CA ASP A 100 -19.53 -7.21 3.01
C ASP A 100 -19.48 -5.84 3.70
N TYR A 101 -18.44 -5.61 4.50
CA TYR A 101 -18.19 -4.33 5.14
C TYR A 101 -17.94 -3.22 4.12
N LEU A 102 -17.07 -3.46 3.13
CA LEU A 102 -16.78 -2.50 2.05
C LEU A 102 -18.05 -2.18 1.23
N ALA A 103 -18.87 -3.19 0.93
CA ALA A 103 -20.12 -2.99 0.21
C ALA A 103 -21.12 -2.14 1.02
N SER A 104 -21.26 -2.43 2.32
CA SER A 104 -22.21 -1.73 3.20
C SER A 104 -21.77 -0.31 3.57
N ASN A 105 -20.46 -0.02 3.48
CA ASN A 105 -19.87 1.25 3.90
C ASN A 105 -19.18 1.99 2.75
N ALA A 106 -19.47 1.63 1.49
CA ALA A 106 -18.73 2.08 0.31
C ALA A 106 -18.58 3.60 0.25
N GLU A 107 -19.68 4.33 0.50
CA GLU A 107 -19.67 5.81 0.47
C GLU A 107 -18.66 6.42 1.45
N ARG A 108 -18.60 5.86 2.66
CA ARG A 108 -17.68 6.33 3.71
C ARG A 108 -16.23 5.96 3.39
N VAL A 109 -16.00 4.79 2.81
CA VAL A 109 -14.66 4.32 2.46
C VAL A 109 -14.04 5.17 1.34
N VAL A 110 -14.83 5.57 0.33
CA VAL A 110 -14.33 6.38 -0.79
C VAL A 110 -14.30 7.88 -0.53
N GLU A 111 -14.93 8.34 0.56
CA GLU A 111 -15.06 9.77 0.86
C GLU A 111 -13.71 10.52 0.87
N PRO A 112 -12.64 10.05 1.53
CA PRO A 112 -11.35 10.74 1.49
C PRO A 112 -10.78 10.87 0.07
N MET A 113 -10.95 9.85 -0.77
CA MET A 113 -10.48 9.87 -2.16
C MET A 113 -11.25 10.88 -3.01
N VAL A 114 -12.57 10.98 -2.82
CA VAL A 114 -13.42 11.96 -3.51
C VAL A 114 -13.02 13.38 -3.11
N TRP A 115 -12.77 13.62 -1.83
CA TRP A 115 -12.32 14.92 -1.34
C TRP A 115 -10.92 15.28 -1.86
N ALA A 116 -10.00 14.33 -1.94
CA ALA A 116 -8.67 14.56 -2.52
C ALA A 116 -8.77 14.94 -4.01
N ALA A 117 -9.67 14.29 -4.76
CA ALA A 117 -9.89 14.58 -6.17
C ALA A 117 -10.54 15.96 -6.42
N ILE A 118 -11.30 16.49 -5.47
CA ILE A 118 -11.94 17.81 -5.58
C ILE A 118 -11.02 18.93 -5.14
N THR A 119 -10.27 18.71 -4.05
CA THR A 119 -9.40 19.73 -3.46
C THR A 119 -8.02 19.79 -4.12
N GLY A 120 -7.65 18.75 -4.89
CA GLY A 120 -6.32 18.61 -5.47
C GLY A 120 -5.22 18.38 -4.43
N GLN A 121 -5.58 18.14 -3.17
CA GLN A 121 -4.66 17.87 -2.08
C GLN A 121 -4.75 16.38 -1.71
N PRO A 122 -3.62 15.69 -1.51
CA PRO A 122 -3.65 14.32 -1.01
C PRO A 122 -4.22 14.32 0.41
N ILE A 123 -5.37 13.68 0.58
CA ILE A 123 -5.99 13.52 1.89
C ILE A 123 -5.61 12.15 2.42
N ASP A 124 -4.91 12.15 3.54
CA ASP A 124 -4.56 10.93 4.26
C ASP A 124 -5.86 10.28 4.78
N SER A 125 -6.24 9.17 4.15
CA SER A 125 -7.49 8.45 4.47
C SER A 125 -7.55 7.95 5.91
N VAL A 126 -6.39 7.72 6.54
CA VAL A 126 -6.28 7.24 7.93
C VAL A 126 -6.44 8.40 8.92
N ASN A 127 -5.98 9.60 8.55
CA ASN A 127 -6.05 10.82 9.36
C ASN A 127 -7.14 11.79 8.91
N PHE A 128 -8.18 11.29 8.23
CA PHE A 128 -9.33 12.09 7.79
C PHE A 128 -10.11 12.61 9.01
N SER A 129 -9.65 13.72 9.58
CA SER A 129 -10.30 14.39 10.71
C SER A 129 -11.38 15.34 10.19
N THR A 130 -12.56 15.26 10.81
CA THR A 130 -13.73 16.12 10.57
C THR A 130 -13.43 17.60 10.72
N THR A 131 -12.37 17.98 11.45
CA THR A 131 -12.00 19.37 11.72
C THR A 131 -11.33 20.06 10.52
N ALA A 132 -10.47 19.37 9.76
CA ALA A 132 -9.86 19.93 8.55
C ALA A 132 -10.89 20.16 7.42
N ILE A 133 -11.97 19.36 7.45
CA ILE A 133 -13.05 19.39 6.48
C ILE A 133 -13.96 20.60 6.68
N ALA A 134 -14.21 21.09 7.90
CA ALA A 134 -15.19 22.15 8.15
C ALA A 134 -14.91 23.48 7.40
N THR A 135 -13.64 23.76 7.07
CA THR A 135 -13.26 24.91 6.24
C THR A 135 -13.44 24.61 4.75
N GLN A 136 -13.12 23.39 4.30
CA GLN A 136 -13.28 22.97 2.90
C GLN A 136 -14.74 22.65 2.52
N TYR A 137 -15.57 22.20 3.47
CA TYR A 137 -17.00 21.94 3.29
C TYR A 137 -17.77 23.22 2.98
N ARG A 138 -17.37 24.35 3.60
CA ARG A 138 -17.92 25.67 3.30
C ARG A 138 -17.60 26.16 1.88
N GLN A 139 -16.56 25.63 1.25
CA GLN A 139 -16.10 26.05 -0.08
C GLN A 139 -16.50 25.07 -1.20
N HIS A 140 -16.58 23.77 -0.91
CA HIS A 140 -16.77 22.72 -1.93
C HIS A 140 -17.80 21.64 -1.55
N GLY A 141 -18.53 21.80 -0.44
CA GLY A 141 -19.44 20.78 0.10
C GLY A 141 -20.52 20.32 -0.89
N ASP A 142 -21.08 21.23 -1.68
CA ASP A 142 -22.14 20.90 -2.64
C ASP A 142 -21.63 20.06 -3.81
N LEU A 143 -20.45 20.38 -4.34
CA LEU A 143 -19.75 19.63 -5.39
C LEU A 143 -19.34 18.23 -4.92
N ALA A 144 -18.85 18.12 -3.67
CA ALA A 144 -18.50 16.83 -3.07
C ALA A 144 -19.73 15.94 -2.88
N THR A 145 -20.84 16.52 -2.41
CA THR A 145 -22.11 15.79 -2.24
C THR A 145 -22.69 15.34 -3.58
N GLN A 146 -22.59 16.16 -4.63
CA GLN A 146 -23.08 15.81 -5.96
C GLN A 146 -22.25 14.70 -6.62
N ARG A 147 -20.92 14.75 -6.52
CA ARG A 147 -20.03 13.69 -7.05
C ARG A 147 -20.16 12.37 -6.28
N ARG A 148 -20.39 12.42 -4.96
CA ARG A 148 -20.63 11.24 -4.11
C ARG A 148 -21.78 10.37 -4.63
N LYS A 149 -22.87 10.99 -5.11
CA LYS A 149 -24.04 10.29 -5.66
C LYS A 149 -23.77 9.61 -7.01
N THR A 150 -22.80 10.09 -7.79
CA THR A 150 -22.42 9.53 -9.11
C THR A 150 -21.25 8.54 -9.04
N SER A 151 -20.45 8.56 -7.98
CA SER A 151 -19.28 7.67 -7.79
C SER A 151 -19.56 6.17 -7.55
N PRO A 152 -20.77 5.68 -7.18
CA PRO A 152 -21.02 4.23 -7.11
C PRO A 152 -20.81 3.51 -8.45
N LEU A 153 -20.79 4.25 -9.57
CA LEU A 153 -20.47 3.72 -10.90
C LEU A 153 -18.98 3.42 -11.11
N LEU A 154 -18.06 4.03 -10.35
CA LEU A 154 -16.62 3.80 -10.52
C LEU A 154 -16.14 2.47 -9.94
N LEU A 155 -16.81 1.95 -8.91
CA LEU A 155 -16.50 0.62 -8.36
C LEU A 155 -16.94 -0.53 -9.29
N ARG A 156 -17.92 -0.30 -10.19
CA ARG A 156 -18.31 -1.29 -11.21
C ARG A 156 -17.27 -1.47 -12.31
N THR A 157 -16.42 -0.48 -12.56
CA THR A 157 -15.39 -0.54 -13.61
C THR A 157 -14.14 -1.32 -13.20
N TYR A 158 -13.94 -1.56 -11.89
CA TYR A 158 -12.80 -2.33 -11.35
C TYR A 158 -13.17 -3.78 -10.97
N GLY A 159 -14.38 -4.23 -11.32
CA GLY A 159 -14.94 -5.54 -10.93
C GLY A 159 -15.60 -6.30 -12.08
N GLN A 160 -15.11 -6.15 -13.31
CA GLN A 160 -15.43 -7.04 -14.43
C GLN A 160 -14.10 -7.59 -14.98
N PRO A 161 -14.05 -8.88 -15.37
CA PRO A 161 -12.82 -9.58 -15.75
C PRO A 161 -12.10 -8.95 -16.95
#